data_AF-A0A061QP20-F1
#
_entry.id   AF-A0A061QP20-F1
#
_cell.length_a   1.000
_cell.length_b   1.000
_cell.length_c   1.000
_cell.angle_alpha   90.00
_cell.angle_beta   90.00
_cell.angle_gamma   90.00
#
_symmetry.space_group_name_H-M   'P 1'
#
loop_
_entity.id
_entity.type
_entity.pdbx_description
1 polymer ?
#
loop_
_entity_poly.entity_id
_entity_poly.type
_entity_poly.pdbx_seq_one_letter_code
_entity_poly.pdbx_strand_id
1 'polypeptide(L)'
;MDAYNFKTYLAYIFYPPLYVAGPIMTFQDYASQLSSQKRPRARYVVFYAARLVAALLVLELMTHTLYFNGIAKQRVWRRWPEGFSVFDIGITGYWVLNFMWLKFLVIWRFFRCWALVEGTDPPENMLRCVNNNYDAEGFWRGWHASFNRWLVRYLYIPLGGARRRALNMWVIFTFVALWHDLEWRLLGWAWLTCLAFVPELAAKWAVRQPWAAGLRRSPWFRHLAAAAAAANIVALMAANLLGFVTGADGLPPGLPRRGGCDVLLQRADHVCHPRP
;
A
#
# COMPACT_ATOMS: atom_id res chain seq x y z
N MET A 1 13.37 -13.76 32.10
CA MET A 1 11.96 -13.38 32.29
C MET A 1 11.81 -11.92 32.70
N ASP A 2 12.88 -11.26 33.14
CA ASP A 2 12.88 -9.90 33.67
C ASP A 2 12.46 -8.78 32.71
N ALA A 3 12.50 -9.03 31.39
CA ALA A 3 12.04 -8.06 30.39
C ALA A 3 10.50 -7.97 30.28
N TYR A 4 9.76 -8.97 30.75
CA TYR A 4 8.29 -9.01 30.70
C TYR A 4 7.70 -8.37 31.95
N ASN A 5 7.76 -7.05 32.02
CA ASN A 5 7.23 -6.28 33.14
C ASN A 5 6.45 -5.05 32.64
N PHE A 6 5.67 -4.45 33.55
CA PHE A 6 4.83 -3.30 33.24
C PHE A 6 5.62 -2.10 32.71
N LYS A 7 6.83 -1.86 33.21
CA LYS A 7 7.68 -0.75 32.74
C LYS A 7 8.12 -0.96 31.29
N THR A 8 8.55 -2.16 30.92
CA THR A 8 8.89 -2.49 29.53
C THR A 8 7.68 -2.37 28.61
N TYR A 9 6.50 -2.75 29.08
CA TYR A 9 5.26 -2.63 28.32
C TYR A 9 4.90 -1.16 28.05
N LEU A 10 4.99 -0.29 29.06
CA LEU A 10 4.83 1.15 28.87
C LEU A 10 5.88 1.72 27.92
N ALA A 11 7.14 1.32 28.06
CA ALA A 11 8.21 1.75 27.17
C ALA A 11 7.91 1.37 25.71
N TYR A 12 7.39 0.15 25.46
CA TYR A 12 6.97 -0.30 24.14
C TYR A 12 5.81 0.53 23.57
N ILE A 13 4.76 0.80 24.36
CA ILE A 13 3.60 1.58 23.90
C ILE A 13 4.02 2.99 23.52
N PHE A 14 4.83 3.64 24.35
CA PHE A 14 5.24 5.03 24.15
C PHE A 14 6.53 5.17 23.36
N TYR A 15 7.01 4.10 22.72
CA TYR A 15 8.27 4.12 21.99
C TYR A 15 8.14 4.97 20.71
N PRO A 16 8.68 6.20 20.65
CA PRO A 16 8.33 7.15 19.59
C PRO A 16 8.60 6.64 18.17
N PRO A 17 9.72 5.93 17.89
CA PRO A 17 9.97 5.36 16.58
C PRO A 17 8.87 4.44 16.09
N LEU A 18 8.23 3.63 16.95
CA LEU A 18 7.16 2.71 16.55
C LEU A 18 5.76 3.32 16.70
N TYR A 19 5.57 4.20 17.70
CA TYR A 19 4.28 4.81 18.02
C TYR A 19 3.75 5.74 16.93
N VAL A 20 4.62 6.59 16.35
CA VAL A 20 4.16 7.65 15.43
C VAL A 20 3.86 7.10 14.04
N ALA A 21 4.87 6.56 13.35
CA ALA A 21 4.68 5.95 12.03
C ALA A 21 5.80 4.94 11.72
N GLY A 22 6.30 4.24 12.74
CA GLY A 22 7.32 3.23 12.55
C GLY A 22 6.80 1.91 11.99
N PRO A 23 7.72 0.98 11.70
CA PRO A 23 7.33 -0.39 11.46
C PRO A 23 6.64 -1.02 12.67
N ILE A 24 5.63 -1.84 12.42
CA ILE A 24 4.94 -2.60 13.44
C ILE A 24 5.85 -3.74 13.91
N MET A 25 6.20 -3.72 15.19
CA MET A 25 7.00 -4.75 15.85
C MET A 25 6.21 -5.30 17.02
N THR A 26 6.30 -6.60 17.33
CA THR A 26 5.55 -7.15 18.47
C THR A 26 6.24 -6.84 19.79
N PHE A 27 5.46 -6.79 20.87
CA PHE A 27 6.01 -6.59 22.22
C PHE A 27 7.06 -7.65 22.57
N GLN A 28 6.84 -8.91 22.19
CA GLN A 28 7.77 -10.00 22.40
C GLN A 28 9.11 -9.74 21.70
N ASP A 29 9.07 -9.30 20.44
CA ASP A 29 10.29 -8.95 19.70
C ASP A 29 11.01 -7.78 20.39
N TYR A 30 10.28 -6.76 20.84
CA TYR A 30 10.84 -5.58 21.51
C TYR A 30 11.53 -5.93 22.84
N ALA A 31 10.81 -6.65 23.70
CA ALA A 31 11.34 -7.12 24.97
C ALA A 31 12.56 -8.05 24.78
N SER A 32 12.56 -8.87 23.73
CA SER A 32 13.69 -9.76 23.41
C SER A 32 14.93 -9.02 22.94
N GLN A 33 14.76 -7.92 22.19
CA GLN A 33 15.88 -7.09 21.74
C GLN A 33 16.49 -6.30 22.91
N LEU A 34 15.66 -5.81 23.82
CA LEU A 34 16.10 -5.11 25.02
C LEU A 34 16.90 -6.03 25.96
N SER A 35 16.48 -7.29 26.11
CA SER A 35 17.19 -8.25 26.97
C SER A 35 18.45 -8.84 26.34
N SER A 36 18.45 -9.08 25.02
CA SER A 36 19.59 -9.71 24.34
C SER A 36 20.76 -8.76 24.06
N GLN A 37 20.54 -7.44 24.17
CA GLN A 37 21.54 -6.39 23.89
C GLN A 37 22.22 -6.47 22.51
N LYS A 38 21.62 -7.21 21.56
CA LYS A 38 22.15 -7.37 20.20
C LYS A 38 21.86 -6.11 19.37
N ARG A 39 22.73 -5.11 19.48
CA ARG A 39 22.60 -3.88 18.72
C ARG A 39 23.02 -4.05 17.25
N PRO A 40 22.36 -3.35 16.31
CA PRO A 40 22.82 -3.25 14.94
C PRO A 40 24.26 -2.73 14.86
N ARG A 41 25.05 -3.27 13.93
CA ARG A 41 26.42 -2.79 13.72
C ARG A 41 26.39 -1.34 13.26
N ALA A 42 27.24 -0.47 13.82
CA ALA A 42 27.30 0.95 13.46
C ALA A 42 27.40 1.19 11.93
N ARG A 43 28.24 0.40 11.24
CA ARG A 43 28.36 0.44 9.77
C ARG A 43 27.01 0.27 9.07
N TYR A 44 26.16 -0.65 9.55
CA TYR A 44 24.85 -0.91 8.96
C TYR A 44 23.93 0.30 9.14
N VAL A 45 23.94 0.91 10.34
CA VAL A 45 23.15 2.10 10.65
C VAL A 45 23.58 3.28 9.76
N VAL A 46 24.88 3.51 9.58
CA VAL A 46 25.41 4.57 8.71
C VAL A 46 24.99 4.35 7.25
N PHE A 47 25.17 3.14 6.70
CA PHE A 47 24.70 2.83 5.33
C PHE A 47 23.18 2.91 5.20
N TYR A 48 22.44 2.62 6.27
CA TYR A 48 20.99 2.76 6.28
C TYR A 48 20.57 4.24 6.22
N ALA A 49 21.18 5.09 7.05
CA ALA A 49 20.98 6.53 7.05
C ALA A 49 21.34 7.16 5.70
N ALA A 50 22.46 6.77 5.10
CA ALA A 50 22.85 7.24 3.76
C ALA A 50 21.80 6.89 2.69
N ARG A 51 21.22 5.68 2.73
CA ARG A 51 20.13 5.28 1.83
C ARG A 51 18.83 6.05 2.09
N LEU A 52 18.53 6.39 3.35
CA LEU A 52 17.39 7.24 3.68
C LEU A 52 17.59 8.65 3.11
N VAL A 53 18.77 9.25 3.29
CA VAL A 53 19.09 10.58 2.71
C VAL A 53 18.99 10.54 1.20
N ALA A 54 19.55 9.52 0.54
CA ALA A 54 19.41 9.36 -0.91
C ALA A 54 17.94 9.24 -1.34
N ALA A 55 17.11 8.46 -0.63
CA ALA A 55 15.69 8.36 -0.92
C ALA A 55 14.94 9.68 -0.73
N LEU A 56 15.30 10.47 0.29
CA LEU A 56 14.75 11.80 0.52
C LEU A 56 15.13 12.77 -0.60
N LEU A 57 16.39 12.77 -1.04
CA LEU A 57 16.84 13.60 -2.16
C LEU A 57 16.13 13.23 -3.47
N VAL A 58 15.91 11.94 -3.72
CA VAL A 58 15.12 11.49 -4.88
C VAL A 58 13.66 11.94 -4.77
N LEU A 59 13.07 11.88 -3.57
CA LEU A 59 11.71 12.37 -3.34
C LEU A 59 11.61 13.87 -3.60
N GLU A 60 12.58 14.65 -3.12
CA GLU A 60 12.65 16.10 -3.34
C GLU A 60 12.85 16.44 -4.82
N LEU A 61 13.78 15.76 -5.51
CA LEU A 61 13.96 15.94 -6.95
C LEU A 61 12.66 15.61 -7.70
N MET A 62 11.98 14.53 -7.30
CA MET A 62 10.73 14.10 -7.90
C MET A 62 9.61 15.13 -7.72
N THR A 63 9.50 15.79 -6.55
CA THR A 63 8.46 16.81 -6.33
C THR A 63 8.71 18.09 -7.13
N HIS A 64 9.96 18.42 -7.45
CA HIS A 64 10.31 19.60 -8.26
C HIS A 64 10.27 19.35 -9.77
N THR A 65 10.45 18.10 -10.21
CA THR A 65 10.54 17.77 -11.64
C THR A 65 9.30 17.07 -12.19
N LEU A 66 8.57 16.30 -11.36
CA LEU A 66 7.45 15.47 -11.80
C LEU A 66 6.12 15.95 -11.21
N TYR A 67 5.41 16.81 -11.95
CA TYR A 67 4.16 17.43 -11.53
C TYR A 67 2.90 16.54 -11.58
N PHE A 68 3.04 15.22 -11.80
CA PHE A 68 1.91 14.29 -11.93
C PHE A 68 0.96 14.31 -10.73
N ASN A 69 1.47 14.51 -9.51
CA ASN A 69 0.62 14.65 -8.32
C ASN A 69 -0.21 15.94 -8.33
N GLY A 70 0.34 17.04 -8.84
CA GLY A 70 -0.39 18.30 -9.01
C GLY A 70 -1.49 18.15 -10.06
N ILE A 71 -1.15 17.54 -11.20
CA ILE A 71 -2.07 17.20 -12.29
C ILE A 71 -3.23 16.35 -11.76
N ALA A 72 -2.92 15.30 -10.99
CA ALA A 72 -3.90 14.41 -10.36
C ALA A 72 -4.83 15.14 -9.38
N LYS A 73 -4.26 15.92 -8.45
CA LYS A 73 -5.03 16.63 -7.43
C LYS A 73 -5.97 17.67 -8.02
N GLN A 74 -5.52 18.42 -9.02
CA GLN A 74 -6.34 19.46 -9.65
C GLN A 74 -7.30 18.93 -10.71
N ARG A 75 -7.25 17.63 -11.02
CA ARG A 75 -8.03 16.98 -12.09
C ARG A 75 -7.94 17.74 -13.41
N VAL A 76 -6.72 18.13 -13.79
CA VAL A 76 -6.44 19.03 -14.93
C VAL A 76 -7.11 18.56 -16.22
N TRP A 77 -7.19 17.24 -16.43
CA TRP A 77 -7.88 16.62 -17.56
C TRP A 77 -9.34 17.02 -17.74
N ARG A 78 -10.05 17.47 -16.67
CA ARG A 78 -11.44 17.96 -16.78
C ARG A 78 -11.54 19.40 -17.29
N ARG A 79 -10.47 20.18 -17.14
CA ARG A 79 -10.42 21.60 -17.52
C ARG A 79 -9.69 21.83 -18.83
N TRP A 80 -8.97 20.81 -19.31
CA TRP A 80 -8.21 20.88 -20.55
C TRP A 80 -9.18 20.79 -21.75
N PRO A 81 -9.15 21.75 -22.70
CA PRO A 81 -10.10 21.78 -23.81
C PRO A 81 -10.10 20.51 -24.68
N GLU A 82 -8.92 19.93 -24.90
CA GLU A 82 -8.74 18.71 -25.70
C GLU A 82 -8.92 17.42 -24.89
N GLY A 83 -9.10 17.53 -23.56
CA GLY A 83 -9.04 16.39 -22.64
C GLY A 83 -7.63 15.77 -22.56
N PHE A 84 -7.52 14.68 -21.81
CA PHE A 84 -6.30 13.86 -21.74
C PHE A 84 -6.54 12.55 -22.48
N SER A 85 -5.53 12.04 -23.18
CA SER A 85 -5.61 10.69 -23.75
C SER A 85 -5.62 9.62 -22.65
N VAL A 86 -6.04 8.40 -22.99
CA VAL A 86 -5.95 7.23 -22.09
C VAL A 86 -4.50 7.02 -21.61
N PHE A 87 -3.53 7.28 -22.49
CA PHE A 87 -2.12 7.18 -22.16
C PHE A 87 -1.69 8.23 -21.12
N ASP A 88 -2.15 9.48 -21.27
CA ASP A 88 -1.82 10.57 -20.33
C ASP A 88 -2.39 10.32 -18.93
N ILE A 89 -3.60 9.78 -18.86
CA ILE A 89 -4.21 9.37 -17.60
C ILE A 89 -3.43 8.19 -16.99
N GLY A 90 -3.06 7.21 -17.81
CA GLY A 90 -2.29 6.04 -17.40
C GLY A 90 -0.92 6.40 -16.83
N ILE A 91 -0.15 7.24 -17.53
CA ILE A 91 1.18 7.69 -17.08
C ILE A 91 1.09 8.55 -15.83
N THR A 92 0.03 9.36 -15.69
CA THR A 92 -0.24 10.11 -14.46
C THR A 92 -0.48 9.16 -13.29
N GLY A 93 -1.34 8.13 -13.45
CA GLY A 93 -1.59 7.13 -12.42
C GLY A 93 -0.34 6.33 -12.03
N TYR A 94 0.50 5.98 -13.01
CA TYR A 94 1.79 5.31 -12.79
C TYR A 94 2.71 6.13 -11.87
N TRP A 95 2.92 7.41 -12.19
CA TRP A 95 3.82 8.26 -11.43
C TRP A 95 3.26 8.65 -10.07
N VAL A 96 1.94 8.79 -9.93
CA VAL A 96 1.28 8.95 -8.62
C VAL A 96 1.54 7.74 -7.73
N LEU A 97 1.46 6.51 -8.27
CA LEU A 97 1.78 5.29 -7.52
C LEU A 97 3.25 5.23 -7.09
N ASN A 98 4.18 5.57 -7.99
CA ASN A 98 5.61 5.62 -7.69
C ASN A 98 5.94 6.69 -6.64
N PHE A 99 5.31 7.85 -6.74
CA PHE A 99 5.43 8.91 -5.73
C PHE A 99 4.95 8.42 -4.36
N MET A 100 3.76 7.79 -4.33
CA MET A 100 3.18 7.26 -3.10
C MET A 100 4.12 6.22 -2.46
N TRP A 101 4.67 5.30 -3.26
CA TRP A 101 5.65 4.33 -2.79
C TRP A 101 6.87 5.01 -2.17
N LEU A 102 7.46 5.98 -2.87
CA LEU A 102 8.67 6.67 -2.41
C LEU A 102 8.41 7.52 -1.16
N LYS A 103 7.26 8.19 -1.09
CA LYS A 103 6.82 8.93 0.09
C LYS A 103 6.75 8.03 1.33
N PHE A 104 6.08 6.88 1.23
CA PHE A 104 5.99 5.94 2.36
C PHE A 104 7.33 5.27 2.67
N LEU A 105 8.16 4.99 1.65
CA LEU A 105 9.53 4.54 1.85
C LEU A 105 10.30 5.51 2.76
N VAL A 106 10.30 6.80 2.45
CA VAL A 106 11.02 7.82 3.23
C VAL A 106 10.48 7.90 4.66
N ILE A 107 9.17 7.99 4.84
CA ILE A 107 8.54 8.08 6.17
C ILE A 107 8.93 6.87 7.03
N TRP A 108 8.73 5.64 6.54
CA TRP A 108 8.99 4.45 7.35
C TRP A 108 10.48 4.21 7.57
N ARG A 109 11.34 4.51 6.58
CA ARG A 109 12.80 4.46 6.76
C ARG A 109 13.28 5.48 7.80
N PHE A 110 12.67 6.66 7.86
CA PHE A 110 13.02 7.67 8.85
C PHE A 110 12.81 7.16 10.27
N PHE A 111 11.60 6.68 10.59
CA PHE A 111 11.30 6.15 11.92
C PHE A 111 12.12 4.89 12.24
N ARG A 112 12.31 3.98 11.27
CA ARG A 112 13.19 2.83 11.46
C ARG A 112 14.65 3.24 11.71
N CYS A 113 15.16 4.28 11.04
CA CYS A 113 16.53 4.76 11.24
C CYS A 113 16.75 5.22 12.67
N TRP A 114 15.79 5.94 13.26
CA TRP A 114 15.86 6.33 14.67
C TRP A 114 15.87 5.12 15.62
N ALA A 115 15.03 4.12 15.36
CA ALA A 115 15.07 2.88 16.14
C ALA A 115 16.44 2.18 16.06
N LEU A 116 17.04 2.14 14.87
CA LEU A 116 18.35 1.53 14.64
C LEU A 116 19.48 2.26 15.36
N VAL A 117 19.43 3.60 15.42
CA VAL A 117 20.41 4.42 16.14
C VAL A 117 20.39 4.10 17.64
N GLU A 118 19.21 3.90 18.21
CA GLU A 118 19.04 3.53 19.62
C GLU A 118 19.43 2.08 19.90
N GLY A 119 19.33 1.21 18.89
CA GLY A 119 19.77 -0.17 18.95
C GLY A 119 18.66 -1.20 18.83
N THR A 120 17.44 -0.77 18.50
CA THR A 120 16.30 -1.63 18.16
C THR A 120 16.30 -1.85 16.65
N ASP A 121 16.04 -3.07 16.19
CA ASP A 121 15.96 -3.44 14.77
C ASP A 121 14.52 -3.86 14.38
N PRO A 122 13.63 -2.89 14.10
CA PRO A 122 12.30 -3.17 13.56
C PRO A 122 12.38 -3.72 12.13
N PRO A 123 11.33 -4.42 11.64
CA PRO A 123 11.30 -4.88 10.25
C PRO A 123 11.27 -3.72 9.24
N GLU A 124 11.85 -3.93 8.05
CA GLU A 124 11.74 -2.98 6.92
C GLU A 124 10.34 -3.07 6.28
N ASN A 125 9.73 -1.93 5.98
CA ASN A 125 8.36 -1.89 5.47
C ASN A 125 8.23 -1.91 3.95
N MET A 126 9.22 -1.39 3.23
CA MET A 126 9.27 -1.43 1.77
C MET A 126 10.40 -2.33 1.34
N LEU A 127 10.07 -3.60 1.08
CA LEU A 127 11.08 -4.62 0.75
C LEU A 127 11.53 -4.54 -0.71
N ARG A 128 10.66 -4.05 -1.60
CA ARG A 128 10.90 -3.98 -3.04
C ARG A 128 10.34 -2.70 -3.61
N CYS A 129 10.96 -2.23 -4.69
CA CYS A 129 10.41 -1.16 -5.52
C CYS A 129 9.08 -1.62 -6.13
N VAL A 130 8.10 -0.70 -6.23
CA VAL A 130 6.79 -1.00 -6.84
C VAL A 130 6.94 -1.63 -8.23
N ASN A 131 7.91 -1.17 -9.02
CA ASN A 131 8.18 -1.66 -10.38
C ASN A 131 8.93 -3.01 -10.43
N ASN A 132 9.42 -3.51 -9.30
CA ASN A 132 10.15 -4.78 -9.20
C ASN A 132 9.29 -5.89 -8.56
N ASN A 133 7.97 -5.80 -8.68
CA ASN A 133 7.05 -6.84 -8.24
C ASN A 133 6.57 -7.65 -9.44
N TYR A 134 6.55 -8.97 -9.29
CA TYR A 134 6.18 -9.91 -10.35
C TYR A 134 4.79 -10.55 -10.12
N ASP A 135 4.14 -10.26 -9.00
CA ASP A 135 2.77 -10.63 -8.72
C ASP A 135 2.16 -9.69 -7.68
N ALA A 136 0.82 -9.60 -7.63
CA ALA A 136 0.13 -8.72 -6.69
C ALA A 136 0.35 -9.21 -5.25
N GLU A 137 0.32 -10.52 -5.02
CA GLU A 137 0.55 -11.10 -3.70
C GLU A 137 1.94 -10.73 -3.13
N GLY A 138 2.98 -10.71 -3.97
CA GLY A 138 4.33 -10.27 -3.64
C GLY A 138 4.41 -8.77 -3.41
N PHE A 139 3.70 -7.97 -4.22
CA PHE A 139 3.56 -6.53 -3.99
C PHE A 139 3.00 -6.24 -2.60
N TRP A 140 1.87 -6.85 -2.22
CA TRP A 140 1.23 -6.58 -0.91
C TRP A 140 1.98 -7.20 0.28
N ARG A 141 2.81 -8.22 0.06
CA ARG A 141 3.76 -8.71 1.08
C ARG A 141 4.96 -7.79 1.26
N GLY A 142 5.39 -7.13 0.18
CA GLY A 142 6.53 -6.23 0.17
C GLY A 142 6.19 -4.78 0.53
N TRP A 143 4.93 -4.38 0.36
CA TRP A 143 4.36 -3.09 0.75
C TRP A 143 3.88 -3.14 2.19
N HIS A 144 4.32 -2.20 3.02
CA HIS A 144 4.03 -2.17 4.45
C HIS A 144 4.23 -3.53 5.14
N ALA A 145 5.38 -4.17 4.89
CA ALA A 145 5.61 -5.56 5.25
C ALA A 145 5.42 -5.86 6.75
N SER A 146 5.68 -4.90 7.64
CA SER A 146 5.43 -5.07 9.08
C SER A 146 3.94 -5.25 9.38
N PHE A 147 3.09 -4.46 8.74
CA PHE A 147 1.64 -4.52 8.88
C PHE A 147 1.09 -5.78 8.20
N ASN A 148 1.63 -6.16 7.05
CA ASN A 148 1.29 -7.45 6.44
C ASN A 148 1.55 -8.63 7.39
N ARG A 149 2.71 -8.66 8.07
CA ARG A 149 3.00 -9.69 9.09
C ARG A 149 2.00 -9.66 10.24
N TRP A 150 1.61 -8.47 10.70
CA TRP A 150 0.60 -8.31 11.73
C TRP A 150 -0.76 -8.86 11.27
N LEU A 151 -1.22 -8.49 10.08
CA LEU A 151 -2.45 -9.02 9.47
C LEU A 151 -2.41 -10.53 9.33
N VAL A 152 -1.28 -11.08 8.90
CA VAL A 152 -1.12 -12.54 8.76
C VAL A 152 -1.26 -13.22 10.13
N ARG A 153 -0.59 -12.70 11.15
CA ARG A 153 -0.56 -13.30 12.48
C ARG A 153 -1.90 -13.20 13.22
N TYR A 154 -2.53 -12.02 13.18
CA TYR A 154 -3.68 -11.71 14.04
C TYR A 154 -5.03 -11.80 13.32
N LEU A 155 -5.06 -11.84 11.99
CA LEU A 155 -6.30 -11.91 11.22
C LEU A 155 -6.32 -13.14 10.29
N TYR A 156 -5.34 -13.28 9.40
CA TYR A 156 -5.33 -14.35 8.40
C TYR A 156 -5.27 -15.77 8.99
N ILE A 157 -4.33 -16.02 9.92
CA ILE A 157 -4.15 -17.34 10.54
C ILE A 157 -5.39 -17.73 11.36
N PRO A 158 -5.92 -16.89 12.28
CA PRO A 158 -7.15 -17.19 13.02
C PRO A 158 -8.37 -17.46 12.13
N LEU A 159 -8.48 -16.83 10.96
CA LEU A 159 -9.56 -17.06 10.00
C LEU A 159 -9.43 -18.37 9.20
N GLY A 160 -8.46 -19.24 9.52
CA GLY A 160 -8.26 -20.54 8.85
C GLY A 160 -7.19 -20.53 7.76
N GLY A 161 -6.45 -19.42 7.61
CA GLY A 161 -5.27 -19.33 6.76
C GLY A 161 -5.48 -19.76 5.31
N ALA A 162 -4.60 -20.62 4.81
CA ALA A 162 -4.60 -21.05 3.41
C ALA A 162 -5.89 -21.77 2.97
N ARG A 163 -6.62 -22.41 3.90
CA ARG A 163 -7.87 -23.13 3.61
C ARG A 163 -9.01 -22.19 3.19
N ARG A 164 -9.00 -20.94 3.68
CA ARG A 164 -10.03 -19.93 3.40
C ARG A 164 -9.47 -18.71 2.68
N ARG A 165 -8.47 -18.91 1.81
CA ARG A 165 -7.70 -17.84 1.16
C ARG A 165 -8.57 -16.77 0.48
N ALA A 166 -9.61 -17.18 -0.26
CA ALA A 166 -10.50 -16.24 -0.95
C ALA A 166 -11.30 -15.38 0.04
N LEU A 167 -11.93 -16.00 1.05
CA LEU A 167 -12.69 -15.28 2.08
C LEU A 167 -11.79 -14.35 2.89
N ASN A 168 -10.61 -14.85 3.29
CA ASN A 168 -9.66 -14.07 4.07
C ASN A 168 -9.20 -12.81 3.32
N MET A 169 -9.06 -12.88 1.99
CA MET A 169 -8.71 -11.72 1.17
C MET A 169 -9.74 -10.60 1.33
N TRP A 170 -11.03 -10.91 1.18
CA TRP A 170 -12.11 -9.91 1.33
C TRP A 170 -12.14 -9.30 2.73
N VAL A 171 -12.03 -10.11 3.77
CA VAL A 171 -12.05 -9.64 5.17
C VAL A 171 -10.83 -8.77 5.46
N ILE A 172 -9.63 -9.20 5.04
CA ILE A 172 -8.39 -8.45 5.29
C ILE A 172 -8.39 -7.13 4.54
N PHE A 173 -8.72 -7.09 3.25
CA PHE A 173 -8.75 -5.83 2.49
C PHE A 173 -9.82 -4.87 3.01
N THR A 174 -10.96 -5.38 3.47
CA THR A 174 -11.98 -4.54 4.14
C THR A 174 -11.44 -3.97 5.44
N PHE A 175 -10.78 -4.78 6.28
CA PHE A 175 -10.13 -4.29 7.49
C PHE A 175 -9.05 -3.25 7.19
N VAL A 176 -8.23 -3.46 6.16
CA VAL A 176 -7.21 -2.49 5.74
C VAL A 176 -7.82 -1.16 5.33
N ALA A 177 -8.94 -1.17 4.58
CA ALA A 177 -9.65 0.06 4.23
C ALA A 177 -10.15 0.79 5.50
N LEU A 178 -10.82 0.07 6.40
CA LEU A 178 -11.33 0.62 7.66
C LEU A 178 -10.22 1.11 8.60
N TRP A 179 -9.05 0.47 8.57
CA TRP A 179 -7.87 0.88 9.34
C TRP A 179 -7.29 2.21 8.84
N HIS A 180 -7.42 2.49 7.55
CA HIS A 180 -6.97 3.75 6.97
C HIS A 180 -7.95 4.89 7.22
N ASP A 181 -9.22 4.72 6.83
CA ASP A 181 -10.30 5.69 7.09
C ASP A 181 -11.67 5.06 6.77
N LEU A 182 -12.75 5.59 7.36
CA LEU A 182 -14.13 5.19 7.05
C LEU A 182 -14.67 5.95 5.84
N GLU A 183 -13.98 5.82 4.69
CA GLU A 183 -14.39 6.44 3.43
C GLU A 183 -14.87 5.35 2.44
N TRP A 184 -16.06 5.52 1.87
CA TRP A 184 -16.62 4.59 0.86
C TRP A 184 -15.70 4.38 -0.34
N ARG A 185 -14.91 5.41 -0.69
CA ARG A 185 -13.91 5.34 -1.75
C ARG A 185 -12.80 4.32 -1.45
N LEU A 186 -12.34 4.25 -0.20
CA LEU A 186 -11.32 3.28 0.23
C LEU A 186 -11.86 1.86 0.24
N LEU A 187 -13.12 1.68 0.67
CA LEU A 187 -13.80 0.39 0.60
C LEU A 187 -13.99 -0.08 -0.85
N GLY A 188 -14.44 0.81 -1.73
CA GLY A 188 -14.57 0.51 -3.17
C GLY A 188 -13.23 0.15 -3.81
N TRP A 189 -12.16 0.88 -3.48
CA TRP A 189 -10.81 0.56 -3.91
C TRP A 189 -10.32 -0.81 -3.40
N ALA A 190 -10.60 -1.14 -2.13
CA ALA A 190 -10.21 -2.41 -1.54
C ALA A 190 -10.92 -3.59 -2.21
N TRP A 191 -12.22 -3.48 -2.47
CA TRP A 191 -12.98 -4.52 -3.16
C TRP A 191 -12.60 -4.65 -4.63
N LEU A 192 -12.33 -3.54 -5.32
CA LEU A 192 -11.78 -3.58 -6.68
C LEU A 192 -10.43 -4.30 -6.71
N THR A 193 -9.58 -4.05 -5.72
CA THR A 193 -8.30 -4.74 -5.56
C THR A 193 -8.52 -6.23 -5.33
N CYS A 194 -9.48 -6.63 -4.47
CA CYS A 194 -9.87 -8.04 -4.31
C CYS A 194 -10.29 -8.68 -5.64
N LEU A 195 -11.11 -8.00 -6.44
CA LEU A 195 -11.54 -8.50 -7.75
C LEU A 195 -10.34 -8.66 -8.71
N ALA A 196 -9.41 -7.70 -8.72
CA ALA A 196 -8.20 -7.76 -9.54
C ALA A 196 -7.29 -8.95 -9.17
N PHE A 197 -7.36 -9.45 -7.93
CA PHE A 197 -6.61 -10.62 -7.47
C PHE A 197 -7.22 -11.95 -7.89
N VAL A 198 -8.53 -12.02 -8.15
CA VAL A 198 -9.21 -13.27 -8.49
C VAL A 198 -8.59 -13.97 -9.71
N PRO A 199 -8.30 -13.27 -10.83
CA PRO A 199 -7.60 -13.85 -11.97
C PRO A 199 -6.21 -14.41 -11.60
N GLU A 200 -5.44 -13.71 -10.77
CA GLU A 200 -4.13 -14.20 -10.32
C GLU A 200 -4.26 -15.49 -9.51
N LEU A 201 -5.23 -15.54 -8.58
CA LEU A 201 -5.50 -16.72 -7.77
C LEU A 201 -5.93 -17.91 -8.63
N ALA A 202 -6.83 -17.68 -9.60
CA ALA A 202 -7.29 -18.69 -10.54
C ALA A 202 -6.14 -19.20 -11.42
N ALA A 203 -5.30 -18.32 -11.96
CA ALA A 203 -4.15 -18.67 -12.77
C ALA A 203 -3.12 -19.50 -11.96
N LYS A 204 -2.79 -19.06 -10.74
CA LYS A 204 -1.90 -19.80 -9.82
C LYS A 204 -2.47 -21.17 -9.46
N TRP A 205 -3.78 -21.28 -9.27
CA TRP A 205 -4.45 -22.55 -9.00
C TRP A 205 -4.41 -23.47 -10.22
N ALA A 206 -4.75 -22.97 -11.41
CA ALA A 206 -4.75 -23.72 -12.67
C ALA A 206 -3.36 -24.28 -13.00
N VAL A 207 -2.31 -23.46 -12.87
CA VAL A 207 -0.92 -23.85 -13.13
C VAL A 207 -0.40 -24.91 -12.14
N ARG A 208 -0.97 -24.99 -10.93
CA ARG A 208 -0.58 -26.00 -9.92
C ARG A 208 -1.20 -27.37 -10.18
N GLN A 209 -2.22 -27.47 -11.03
CA GLN A 209 -2.89 -28.73 -11.31
C GLN A 209 -1.99 -29.68 -12.12
N PRO A 210 -2.21 -31.01 -12.01
CA PRO A 210 -1.41 -32.01 -12.72
C PRO A 210 -1.38 -31.80 -14.24
N TRP A 211 -2.50 -31.37 -14.83
CA TRP A 211 -2.63 -31.13 -16.27
C TRP A 211 -1.70 -30.03 -16.79
N ALA A 212 -1.33 -29.06 -15.94
CA ALA A 212 -0.43 -27.96 -16.30
C ALA A 212 1.06 -28.33 -16.16
N ALA A 213 1.40 -29.58 -15.83
CA ALA A 213 2.79 -30.00 -15.65
C ALA A 213 3.64 -29.85 -16.93
N GLY A 214 3.06 -30.11 -18.11
CA GLY A 214 3.74 -29.90 -19.40
C GLY A 214 4.05 -28.43 -19.66
N LEU A 215 3.08 -27.54 -19.37
CA LEU A 215 3.25 -26.10 -19.48
C LEU A 215 4.37 -25.60 -18.56
N ARG A 216 4.40 -26.03 -17.30
CA ARG A 216 5.43 -25.62 -16.31
C ARG A 216 6.86 -25.99 -16.70
N ARG A 217 7.04 -27.08 -17.44
CA ARG A 217 8.36 -27.54 -17.93
C ARG A 217 8.79 -26.83 -19.22
N SER A 218 7.87 -26.15 -19.90
CA SER A 218 8.15 -25.45 -21.15
C SER A 218 8.95 -24.16 -20.91
N PRO A 219 9.91 -23.81 -21.78
CA PRO A 219 10.62 -22.52 -21.70
C PRO A 219 9.69 -21.32 -21.94
N TRP A 220 8.46 -21.54 -22.42
CA TRP A 220 7.43 -20.50 -22.57
C TRP A 220 6.77 -20.10 -21.25
N PHE A 221 6.86 -20.94 -20.22
CA PHE A 221 6.22 -20.68 -18.93
C PHE A 221 6.70 -19.39 -18.29
N ARG A 222 8.01 -19.09 -18.36
CA ARG A 222 8.58 -17.83 -17.85
C ARG A 222 8.03 -16.60 -18.57
N HIS A 223 7.79 -16.69 -19.88
CA HIS A 223 7.26 -15.58 -20.67
C HIS A 223 5.78 -15.34 -20.34
N LEU A 224 5.00 -16.42 -20.20
CA LEU A 224 3.61 -16.34 -19.73
C LEU A 224 3.50 -15.78 -18.31
N ALA A 225 4.38 -16.22 -17.40
CA ALA A 225 4.44 -15.69 -16.05
C ALA A 225 4.81 -14.20 -16.03
N ALA A 226 5.77 -13.77 -16.87
CA ALA A 226 6.15 -12.38 -17.00
C ALA A 226 5.03 -11.51 -17.59
N ALA A 227 4.29 -12.02 -18.59
CA ALA A 227 3.13 -11.32 -19.14
C ALA A 227 2.00 -11.18 -18.10
N ALA A 228 1.72 -12.25 -17.34
CA ALA A 228 0.74 -12.21 -16.25
C ALA A 228 1.17 -11.25 -15.13
N ALA A 229 2.47 -11.21 -14.81
CA ALA A 229 3.05 -10.25 -13.88
C ALA A 229 2.80 -8.80 -14.33
N ALA A 230 3.09 -8.50 -15.60
CA ALA A 230 2.86 -7.17 -16.17
C ALA A 230 1.38 -6.78 -16.11
N ALA A 231 0.47 -7.70 -16.47
CA ALA A 231 -0.98 -7.47 -16.38
C ALA A 231 -1.43 -7.15 -14.94
N ASN A 232 -0.88 -7.83 -13.93
CA ASN A 232 -1.18 -7.56 -12.53
C ASN A 232 -0.68 -6.18 -12.07
N ILE A 233 0.50 -5.75 -12.52
CA ILE A 233 1.00 -4.39 -12.23
C ILE A 233 0.07 -3.35 -12.86
N VAL A 234 -0.36 -3.56 -14.11
CA VAL A 234 -1.32 -2.67 -14.78
C VAL A 234 -2.66 -2.64 -14.03
N ALA A 235 -3.15 -3.78 -13.56
CA ALA A 235 -4.36 -3.85 -12.75
C ALA A 235 -4.23 -3.09 -11.42
N LEU A 236 -3.07 -3.20 -10.75
CA LEU A 236 -2.75 -2.44 -9.55
C LEU A 236 -2.68 -0.93 -9.82
N MET A 237 -2.08 -0.52 -10.94
CA MET A 237 -2.05 0.86 -11.39
C MET A 237 -3.46 1.40 -11.68
N ALA A 238 -4.31 0.61 -12.35
CA ALA A 238 -5.69 0.96 -12.63
C ALA A 238 -6.52 1.09 -11.35
N ALA A 239 -6.35 0.17 -10.40
CA ALA A 239 -6.99 0.26 -9.08
C ALA A 239 -6.55 1.54 -8.35
N ASN A 240 -5.25 1.86 -8.35
CA ASN A 240 -4.72 3.10 -7.77
C ASN A 240 -5.31 4.35 -8.45
N LEU A 241 -5.40 4.34 -9.78
CA LEU A 241 -5.98 5.43 -10.56
C LEU A 241 -7.46 5.67 -10.15
N LEU A 242 -8.26 4.60 -10.09
CA LEU A 242 -9.68 4.68 -9.72
C LEU A 242 -9.88 5.13 -8.28
N GLY A 243 -9.07 4.64 -7.34
CA GLY A 243 -9.17 4.98 -5.92
C GLY A 243 -8.70 6.40 -5.58
N PHE A 244 -7.60 6.85 -6.19
CA PHE A 244 -6.89 8.06 -5.74
C PHE A 244 -6.82 9.20 -6.76
N VAL A 245 -6.93 8.91 -8.06
CA VAL A 245 -6.74 9.92 -9.12
C VAL A 245 -8.07 10.38 -9.70
N THR A 246 -8.94 9.46 -10.12
CA THR A 246 -10.21 9.81 -10.78
C THR A 246 -11.40 9.87 -9.83
N GLY A 247 -11.42 9.05 -8.78
CA GLY A 247 -12.59 8.82 -7.94
C GLY A 247 -13.72 8.08 -8.68
N ALA A 248 -14.86 7.85 -8.01
CA ALA A 248 -16.03 7.16 -8.58
C ALA A 248 -16.64 7.87 -9.81
N ASP A 249 -16.34 9.15 -9.99
CA ASP A 249 -16.76 9.97 -11.13
C ASP A 249 -15.94 9.74 -12.41
N GLY A 250 -14.91 8.89 -12.35
CA GLY A 250 -13.99 8.60 -13.46
C GLY A 250 -14.44 7.51 -14.42
N LEU A 251 -15.59 6.87 -14.18
CA LEU A 251 -16.10 5.87 -15.12
C LEU A 251 -16.50 6.53 -16.44
N PRO A 252 -16.19 5.89 -17.59
CA PRO A 252 -16.67 6.36 -18.89
C PRO A 252 -18.20 6.49 -18.89
N PRO A 253 -18.75 7.46 -19.64
CA PRO A 253 -20.19 7.75 -19.65
C PRO A 253 -20.96 6.55 -20.22
N GLY A 254 -21.47 5.68 -19.35
CA GLY A 254 -22.20 4.48 -19.77
C GLY A 254 -22.79 3.63 -18.64
N LEU A 255 -22.45 3.90 -17.37
CA LEU A 255 -23.11 3.25 -16.22
C LEU A 255 -24.05 4.26 -15.54
N PRO A 256 -25.31 3.87 -15.23
CA PRO A 256 -26.30 4.79 -14.70
C PRO A 256 -25.86 5.33 -13.34
N ARG A 257 -25.74 6.66 -13.27
CA ARG A 257 -25.57 7.40 -12.01
C ARG A 257 -26.83 7.20 -11.17
N ARG A 258 -26.80 6.28 -10.21
CA ARG A 258 -27.80 6.30 -9.13
C ARG A 258 -27.45 7.44 -8.19
N GLY A 259 -28.08 8.58 -8.43
CA GLY A 259 -28.15 9.69 -7.47
C GLY A 259 -28.88 9.24 -6.20
N GLY A 260 -28.38 9.70 -5.07
CA GLY A 260 -29.01 9.46 -3.77
C GLY A 260 -28.03 9.68 -2.64
N CYS A 261 -27.73 10.94 -2.34
CA CYS A 261 -27.55 11.47 -0.97
C CYS A 261 -27.10 12.94 -0.90
N ASP A 262 -26.71 13.58 -2.00
CA ASP A 262 -26.15 14.95 -1.94
C ASP A 262 -27.21 16.08 -1.97
N VAL A 263 -28.49 15.78 -2.16
CA VAL A 263 -29.54 16.81 -2.28
C VAL A 263 -30.09 17.29 -0.94
N LEU A 264 -29.80 16.61 0.18
CA LEU A 264 -30.36 16.96 1.49
C LEU A 264 -29.52 17.96 2.31
N LEU A 265 -28.27 18.21 1.96
CA LEU A 265 -27.40 19.13 2.71
C LEU A 265 -27.25 20.52 2.09
N GLN A 266 -27.57 20.71 0.81
CA GLN A 266 -27.48 22.03 0.15
C GLN A 266 -28.68 22.96 0.37
N ARG A 267 -29.75 22.49 1.02
CA ARG A 267 -30.95 23.30 1.29
C ARG A 267 -30.93 24.03 2.65
N ALA A 268 -29.90 23.82 3.47
CA ALA A 268 -29.81 24.42 4.80
C ALA A 268 -29.04 25.76 4.87
N ASP A 269 -28.20 26.07 3.86
CA ASP A 269 -27.24 27.19 3.96
C ASP A 269 -27.66 28.49 3.23
N HIS A 270 -28.90 28.58 2.73
CA HIS A 270 -29.35 29.72 1.90
C HIS A 270 -30.29 30.73 2.58
N VAL A 271 -30.42 30.72 3.90
CA VAL A 271 -31.23 31.73 4.61
C VAL A 271 -30.44 32.30 5.80
N CYS A 272 -29.66 33.36 5.53
CA CYS A 272 -29.41 34.51 6.42
C CYS A 272 -28.14 35.25 5.99
N HIS A 273 -28.29 36.32 5.21
CA HIS A 273 -27.47 37.54 5.31
C HIS A 273 -28.13 38.66 4.49
N PRO A 274 -28.65 39.72 5.12
CA PRO A 274 -28.96 40.96 4.42
C PRO A 274 -27.66 41.77 4.25
N ARG A 275 -27.55 42.46 3.11
CA ARG A 275 -26.51 43.47 2.81
C ARG A 275 -27.22 44.76 2.35
N PRO A 276 -26.56 45.90 2.48
CA PRO A 276 -26.92 47.03 3.34
C PRO A 276 -28.13 47.85 2.90
#